data_AF-A0A241WV78-F1
#
_entry.id   AF-A0A241WV78-F1
#
_cell.length_a   1.000
_cell.length_b   1.000
_cell.length_c   1.000
_cell.angle_alpha   90.00
_cell.angle_beta   90.00
_cell.angle_gamma   90.00
#
_symmetry.space_group_name_H-M   'P 1'
#
loop_
_entity.id
_entity.type
_entity.pdbx_description
1 polymer ?
#
loop_
_entity_poly.entity_id
_entity_poly.type
_entity_poly.pdbx_seq_one_letter_code
_entity_poly.pdbx_strand_id
1 'polypeptide(L)'
;MQIIIEYESSWRNSFLDGSNNESLPKNGRNFIGSMTALKTDGNYKSQKVTKNTVMGILNRLIGDQRKLYQARNEPNYYFREIEETLNESDIKDTAVLDQEIIFLRNVSGSTDQNAFTGMIKANDSAFKSIYSSDLWGVLWMSLNEVIDFILNESSQVNEVENLDPIIVCEQIEILSSEKPIDTVEHIQDVLDFLQVKFPDINYLTAKKQLPLISLYTSALYLQIERLAMKYDLSNILTKSGGLSGISKRGFTKKDFMKRYTTGEQKLIWGNPYLLKQKKKGEGEIISILTKASGQLEINLNISKDQAQDLEEKIENAGVSSFYLGKKGLAYVTDIR
;
A
#
# COMPACT_ATOMS: atom_id res chain seq x y z
N MET A 1 -1.34 46.10 -5.51
CA MET A 1 -0.65 45.36 -6.58
C MET A 1 -1.43 44.10 -6.90
N GLN A 2 -1.61 43.77 -8.16
CA GLN A 2 -2.26 42.57 -8.65
C GLN A 2 -1.25 41.74 -9.44
N ILE A 3 -1.15 40.45 -9.13
CA ILE A 3 -0.33 39.48 -9.86
C ILE A 3 -1.26 38.46 -10.50
N ILE A 4 -1.17 38.30 -11.82
CA ILE A 4 -1.98 37.36 -12.60
C ILE A 4 -1.10 36.20 -13.03
N ILE A 5 -1.54 34.99 -12.71
CA ILE A 5 -0.84 33.74 -13.03
C ILE A 5 -1.77 32.86 -13.85
N GLU A 6 -1.39 32.53 -15.06
CA GLU A 6 -2.03 31.46 -15.82
C GLU A 6 -1.38 30.13 -15.49
N TYR A 7 -2.19 29.08 -15.46
CA TYR A 7 -1.71 27.73 -15.20
C TYR A 7 -2.51 26.68 -15.96
N GLU A 8 -1.84 25.58 -16.27
CA GLU A 8 -2.42 24.45 -16.96
C GLU A 8 -2.05 23.14 -16.26
N SER A 9 -2.99 22.19 -16.24
CA SER A 9 -2.76 20.81 -15.82
C SER A 9 -2.24 20.64 -14.38
N SER A 10 -2.63 21.53 -13.47
CA SER A 10 -2.30 21.45 -12.04
C SER A 10 -3.09 20.33 -11.36
N TRP A 11 -2.41 19.46 -10.60
CA TRP A 11 -3.05 18.38 -9.86
C TRP A 11 -3.63 18.87 -8.53
N ARG A 12 -4.92 18.61 -8.31
CA ARG A 12 -5.68 19.01 -7.12
C ARG A 12 -5.82 17.89 -6.10
N ASN A 13 -4.81 17.04 -5.97
CA ASN A 13 -4.78 15.96 -4.96
C ASN A 13 -3.41 15.82 -4.28
N SER A 14 -3.43 15.26 -3.07
CA SER A 14 -2.23 14.86 -2.33
C SER A 14 -2.26 13.37 -2.02
N PHE A 15 -1.10 12.72 -2.09
CA PHE A 15 -0.94 11.27 -1.92
C PHE A 15 -0.02 10.91 -0.74
N LEU A 16 0.32 11.91 0.08
CA LEU A 16 1.20 11.77 1.22
C LEU A 16 0.44 12.11 2.50
N ASP A 17 0.81 11.43 3.58
CA ASP A 17 0.40 11.82 4.93
C ASP A 17 1.19 13.03 5.46
N GLY A 18 0.96 13.39 6.71
CA GLY A 18 1.63 14.50 7.39
C GLY A 18 1.42 15.87 6.72
N SER A 19 2.34 16.81 7.02
CA SER A 19 2.31 18.18 6.50
C SER A 19 3.53 18.49 5.63
N ASN A 20 3.37 19.47 4.73
CA ASN A 20 4.50 20.08 4.01
C ASN A 20 4.98 21.39 4.67
N ASN A 21 4.33 21.80 5.77
CA ASN A 21 4.64 23.01 6.53
C ASN A 21 5.53 22.72 7.75
N GLU A 22 6.20 21.57 7.77
CA GLU A 22 7.08 21.13 8.84
C GLU A 22 8.29 20.38 8.26
N SER A 23 9.28 20.13 9.12
CA SER A 23 10.46 19.35 8.74
C SER A 23 10.07 17.93 8.34
N LEU A 24 10.69 17.44 7.26
CA LEU A 24 10.42 16.07 6.80
C LEU A 24 10.90 15.05 7.83
N PRO A 25 10.13 13.98 8.10
CA PRO A 25 10.62 12.86 8.89
C PRO A 25 11.86 12.22 8.25
N LYS A 26 12.70 11.59 9.06
CA LYS A 26 13.95 10.94 8.60
C LYS A 26 13.73 9.94 7.46
N ASN A 27 12.62 9.22 7.47
CA ASN A 27 12.27 8.21 6.47
C ASN A 27 11.34 8.77 5.36
N GLY A 28 11.16 10.09 5.29
CA GLY A 28 10.18 10.72 4.42
C GLY A 28 8.74 10.62 4.95
N ARG A 29 7.78 11.02 4.10
CA ARG A 29 6.34 10.92 4.39
C ARG A 29 5.77 9.64 3.80
N ASN A 30 4.77 9.05 4.44
CA ASN A 30 4.17 7.82 3.97
C ASN A 30 3.32 8.07 2.72
N PHE A 31 3.42 7.13 1.77
CA PHE A 31 2.57 7.11 0.59
C PHE A 31 1.21 6.49 0.91
N ILE A 32 0.14 7.26 0.75
CA ILE A 32 -1.25 6.87 1.03
C ILE A 32 -2.11 6.80 -0.25
N GLY A 33 -1.47 6.75 -1.43
CA GLY A 33 -2.15 6.72 -2.73
C GLY A 33 -2.44 5.32 -3.27
N SER A 34 -2.21 4.25 -2.49
CA SER A 34 -2.54 2.89 -2.93
C SER A 34 -4.05 2.64 -2.89
N MET A 35 -4.58 1.80 -3.76
CA MET A 35 -6.03 1.53 -3.80
C MET A 35 -6.58 0.97 -2.48
N THR A 36 -5.76 0.27 -1.69
CA THR A 36 -6.14 -0.18 -0.35
C THR A 36 -6.10 0.97 0.66
N ALA A 37 -5.05 1.80 0.64
CA ALA A 37 -4.94 2.95 1.54
C ALA A 37 -6.04 3.99 1.29
N LEU A 38 -6.45 4.20 0.03
CA LEU A 38 -7.51 5.15 -0.31
C LEU A 38 -8.89 4.78 0.26
N LYS A 39 -9.11 3.51 0.63
CA LYS A 39 -10.36 3.09 1.28
C LYS A 39 -10.46 3.55 2.73
N THR A 40 -9.32 3.86 3.36
CA THR A 40 -9.29 4.42 4.71
C THR A 40 -9.76 5.88 4.66
N ASP A 41 -10.65 6.24 5.58
CA ASP A 41 -11.18 7.59 5.65
C ASP A 41 -10.08 8.64 5.82
N GLY A 42 -10.22 9.78 5.14
CA GLY A 42 -9.24 10.86 5.12
C GLY A 42 -8.00 10.66 4.22
N ASN A 43 -7.77 9.48 3.64
CA ASN A 43 -6.61 9.26 2.75
C ASN A 43 -6.81 9.80 1.33
N TYR A 44 -8.05 9.83 0.85
CA TYR A 44 -8.36 10.54 -0.39
C TYR A 44 -8.37 12.06 -0.13
N LYS A 45 -7.32 12.76 -0.56
CA LYS A 45 -7.14 14.19 -0.28
C LYS A 45 -7.34 15.01 -1.56
N SER A 46 -8.46 15.73 -1.62
CA SER A 46 -8.65 16.83 -2.58
C SER A 46 -7.99 18.11 -2.06
N GLN A 47 -7.46 18.94 -2.96
CA GLN A 47 -6.71 20.14 -2.64
C GLN A 47 -7.22 21.32 -3.46
N LYS A 48 -7.25 22.51 -2.85
CA LYS A 48 -7.52 23.78 -3.52
C LYS A 48 -6.34 24.73 -3.36
N VAL A 49 -6.31 25.81 -4.15
CA VAL A 49 -5.40 26.91 -3.87
C VAL A 49 -5.77 27.49 -2.50
N THR A 50 -4.75 27.66 -1.65
CA THR A 50 -4.89 28.24 -0.32
C THR A 50 -3.91 29.40 -0.16
N LYS A 51 -4.03 30.15 0.93
CA LYS A 51 -3.03 31.15 1.32
C LYS A 51 -1.61 30.57 1.36
N ASN A 52 -1.41 29.35 1.88
CA ASN A 52 -0.10 28.69 1.85
C ASN A 52 0.41 28.46 0.42
N THR A 53 -0.47 28.09 -0.51
CA THR A 53 -0.11 27.92 -1.92
C THR A 53 0.38 29.24 -2.50
N VAL A 54 -0.38 30.33 -2.28
CA VAL A 54 -0.04 31.67 -2.74
C VAL A 54 1.27 32.18 -2.13
N MET A 55 1.44 32.05 -0.82
CA MET A 55 2.69 32.48 -0.18
C MET A 55 3.90 31.68 -0.69
N GLY A 56 3.74 30.39 -0.97
CA GLY A 56 4.79 29.59 -1.61
C GLY A 56 5.17 30.12 -2.99
N ILE A 57 4.19 30.56 -3.78
CA ILE A 57 4.43 31.18 -5.09
C ILE A 57 5.13 32.52 -4.94
N LEU A 58 4.67 33.41 -4.06
CA LEU A 58 5.28 34.73 -3.86
C LEU A 58 6.75 34.60 -3.43
N ASN A 59 7.06 33.69 -2.51
CA ASN A 59 8.44 33.36 -2.13
C ASN A 59 9.24 32.80 -3.31
N ARG A 60 8.63 31.93 -4.12
CA ARG A 60 9.28 31.38 -5.31
C ARG A 60 9.59 32.44 -6.36
N LEU A 61 8.72 33.43 -6.55
CA LEU A 61 8.84 34.50 -7.54
C LEU A 61 10.00 35.45 -7.21
N ILE A 62 10.27 35.73 -5.92
CA ILE A 62 11.45 36.50 -5.49
C ILE A 62 12.71 35.64 -5.35
N GLY A 63 12.67 34.38 -5.79
CA GLY A 63 13.83 33.49 -5.83
C GLY A 63 14.17 32.76 -4.52
N ASP A 64 13.30 32.74 -3.51
CA ASP A 64 13.57 31.97 -2.28
C ASP A 64 13.65 30.46 -2.60
N GLN A 65 14.77 29.84 -2.23
CA GLN A 65 15.05 28.42 -2.45
C GLN A 65 14.67 27.54 -1.25
N ARG A 66 14.32 28.14 -0.12
CA ARG A 66 13.91 27.43 1.09
C ARG A 66 12.46 26.98 0.96
N LYS A 67 12.06 26.03 1.81
CA LYS A 67 10.64 25.69 1.95
C LYS A 67 9.91 26.83 2.64
N LEU A 68 8.64 27.04 2.30
CA LEU A 68 7.80 28.10 2.87
C LEU A 68 7.82 28.14 4.40
N TYR A 69 7.75 26.99 5.07
CA TYR A 69 7.80 26.95 6.54
C TYR A 69 9.14 27.43 7.11
N GLN A 70 10.24 27.21 6.38
CA GLN A 70 11.56 27.70 6.78
C GLN A 70 11.63 29.21 6.59
N ALA A 71 11.17 29.72 5.44
CA ALA A 71 11.11 31.16 5.17
C ALA A 71 10.30 31.92 6.24
N ARG A 72 9.14 31.39 6.65
CA ARG A 72 8.32 31.97 7.73
C ARG A 72 8.99 32.02 9.10
N ASN A 73 9.92 31.11 9.37
CA ASN A 73 10.64 31.05 10.63
C ASN A 73 11.82 32.04 10.70
N GLU A 74 12.14 32.71 9.60
CA GLU A 74 13.23 33.68 9.56
C GLU A 74 12.82 34.99 10.24
N PRO A 75 13.69 35.58 11.07
CA PRO A 75 13.42 36.85 11.73
C PRO A 75 13.04 37.95 10.74
N ASN A 76 13.69 37.98 9.58
CA ASN A 76 13.54 38.96 8.51
C ASN A 76 12.77 38.41 7.31
N TYR A 77 11.77 37.55 7.54
CA TYR A 77 10.87 37.05 6.49
C TYR A 77 10.20 38.20 5.72
N TYR A 78 10.58 38.37 4.45
CA TYR A 78 10.17 39.50 3.61
C TYR A 78 8.65 39.69 3.52
N PHE A 79 7.91 38.59 3.36
CA PHE A 79 6.45 38.66 3.23
C PHE A 79 5.69 38.70 4.56
N ARG A 80 6.33 38.91 5.71
CA ARG A 80 5.66 38.86 7.02
C ARG A 80 4.43 39.78 7.10
N GLU A 81 4.61 41.06 6.79
CA GLU A 81 3.52 42.05 6.84
C GLU A 81 2.49 41.87 5.72
N ILE A 82 2.94 41.48 4.52
CA ILE A 82 2.05 41.19 3.39
C ILE A 82 1.17 39.97 3.70
N GLU A 83 1.75 38.94 4.31
CA GLU A 83 1.02 37.74 4.71
C GLU A 83 0.00 38.03 5.80
N GLU A 84 0.26 38.95 6.73
CA GLU A 84 -0.71 39.33 7.77
C GLU A 84 -1.96 39.99 7.20
N THR A 85 -1.83 40.73 6.10
CA THR A 85 -2.95 41.46 5.47
C THR A 85 -3.63 40.70 4.34
N LEU A 86 -2.99 39.67 3.75
CA LEU A 86 -3.54 38.86 2.67
C LEU A 86 -4.69 37.95 3.15
N ASN A 87 -5.89 38.12 2.61
CA ASN A 87 -7.09 37.35 2.94
C ASN A 87 -7.50 36.37 1.82
N GLU A 88 -8.44 35.47 2.10
CA GLU A 88 -8.96 34.56 1.08
C GLU A 88 -9.69 35.28 -0.06
N SER A 89 -10.34 36.42 0.22
CA SER A 89 -11.02 37.26 -0.79
C SER A 89 -10.05 37.85 -1.82
N ASP A 90 -8.78 37.96 -1.45
CA ASP A 90 -7.74 38.54 -2.29
C ASP A 90 -7.17 37.52 -3.28
N ILE A 91 -7.53 36.24 -3.12
CA ILE A 91 -7.06 35.11 -3.91
C ILE A 91 -8.23 34.58 -4.74
N LYS A 92 -8.22 34.85 -6.05
CA LYS A 92 -9.26 34.42 -6.97
C LYS A 92 -8.72 33.38 -7.95
N ASP A 93 -9.05 32.12 -7.68
CA ASP A 93 -8.72 30.97 -8.53
C ASP A 93 -9.89 30.67 -9.48
N THR A 94 -9.78 31.09 -10.74
CA THR A 94 -10.77 30.84 -11.79
C THR A 94 -10.34 29.61 -12.60
N ALA A 95 -10.70 28.43 -12.09
CA ALA A 95 -10.26 27.14 -12.61
C ALA A 95 -11.36 26.44 -13.43
N VAL A 96 -10.99 25.87 -14.58
CA VAL A 96 -11.72 24.78 -15.22
C VAL A 96 -11.21 23.46 -14.63
N LEU A 97 -12.13 22.68 -14.06
CA LEU A 97 -11.81 21.39 -13.46
C LEU A 97 -12.08 20.26 -14.43
N ASP A 98 -11.14 19.33 -14.51
CA ASP A 98 -11.24 18.08 -15.24
C ASP A 98 -10.92 16.91 -14.30
N GLN A 99 -11.36 15.71 -14.67
CA GLN A 99 -11.14 14.50 -13.88
C GLN A 99 -10.50 13.41 -14.73
N GLU A 100 -9.39 12.85 -14.27
CA GLU A 100 -8.68 11.79 -14.99
C GLU A 100 -8.19 10.67 -14.07
N ILE A 101 -8.11 9.46 -14.64
CA ILE A 101 -7.42 8.34 -13.99
C ILE A 101 -5.95 8.42 -14.38
N ILE A 102 -5.09 8.58 -13.39
CA ILE A 102 -3.65 8.51 -13.55
C ILE A 102 -3.09 7.24 -12.93
N PHE A 103 -1.98 6.74 -13.47
CA PHE A 103 -1.21 5.67 -12.83
C PHE A 103 -0.15 6.30 -11.92
N LEU A 104 -0.30 6.12 -10.60
CA LEU A 104 0.68 6.58 -9.62
C LEU A 104 1.70 5.49 -9.34
N ARG A 105 2.98 5.87 -9.26
CA ARG A 105 4.03 4.97 -8.78
C ARG A 105 3.89 4.75 -7.27
N ASN A 106 4.02 3.50 -6.85
CA ASN A 106 4.15 3.14 -5.46
C ASN A 106 5.62 2.94 -5.11
N VAL A 107 6.12 3.72 -4.15
CA VAL A 107 7.52 3.71 -3.71
C VAL A 107 7.71 3.05 -2.34
N SER A 108 6.65 2.47 -1.75
CA SER A 108 6.71 1.80 -0.44
C SER A 108 7.47 0.47 -0.46
N GLY A 109 7.77 -0.08 -1.65
CA GLY A 109 8.37 -1.41 -1.78
C GLY A 109 7.40 -2.56 -1.49
N SER A 110 6.08 -2.31 -1.46
CA SER A 110 5.09 -3.35 -1.26
C SER A 110 5.13 -4.41 -2.36
N THR A 111 4.98 -5.67 -1.97
CA THR A 111 4.97 -6.81 -2.89
C THR A 111 3.54 -7.27 -3.18
N ASP A 112 3.33 -7.78 -4.38
CA ASP A 112 2.10 -8.44 -4.78
C ASP A 112 1.88 -9.69 -3.93
N GLN A 113 0.63 -9.97 -3.55
CA GLN A 113 0.27 -11.12 -2.72
C GLN A 113 0.15 -12.40 -3.56
N ASN A 114 -0.16 -12.28 -4.85
CA ASN A 114 -0.54 -13.39 -5.72
C ASN A 114 0.43 -13.61 -6.90
N ALA A 115 1.43 -12.73 -7.06
CA ALA A 115 2.41 -12.81 -8.13
C ALA A 115 3.83 -13.07 -7.62
N PHE A 116 4.65 -13.66 -8.49
CA PHE A 116 6.07 -13.94 -8.24
C PHE A 116 6.92 -13.54 -9.45
N THR A 117 8.24 -13.60 -9.31
CA THR A 117 9.18 -13.34 -10.40
C THR A 117 10.22 -14.46 -10.54
N GLY A 118 10.84 -14.56 -11.71
CA GLY A 118 11.81 -15.59 -12.02
C GLY A 118 11.20 -16.92 -12.46
N MET A 119 12.02 -17.96 -12.52
CA MET A 119 11.63 -19.31 -12.91
C MET A 119 11.19 -20.12 -11.69
N ILE A 120 10.26 -21.06 -11.89
CA ILE A 120 9.82 -22.00 -10.85
C ILE A 120 10.91 -23.05 -10.64
N LYS A 121 11.25 -23.33 -9.37
CA LYS A 121 12.18 -24.38 -8.95
C LYS A 121 11.47 -25.74 -8.91
N ALA A 122 11.05 -26.26 -10.06
CA ALA A 122 10.29 -27.51 -10.14
C ALA A 122 11.04 -28.74 -9.57
N ASN A 123 12.38 -28.68 -9.54
CA ASN A 123 13.24 -29.75 -9.01
C ASN A 123 13.69 -29.52 -7.56
N ASP A 124 13.03 -28.61 -6.81
CA ASP A 124 13.36 -28.39 -5.40
C ASP A 124 13.11 -29.68 -4.58
N SER A 125 14.01 -29.96 -3.63
CA SER A 125 13.95 -31.16 -2.79
C SER A 125 12.66 -31.28 -1.99
N ALA A 126 11.96 -30.17 -1.73
CA ALA A 126 10.64 -30.20 -1.11
C ALA A 126 9.62 -31.03 -1.90
N PHE A 127 9.76 -31.11 -3.22
CA PHE A 127 8.79 -31.79 -4.11
C PHE A 127 9.32 -33.06 -4.77
N LYS A 128 10.65 -33.29 -4.75
CA LYS A 128 11.31 -34.40 -5.45
C LYS A 128 12.07 -35.38 -4.53
N SER A 129 11.93 -35.27 -3.21
CA SER A 129 12.53 -36.21 -2.26
C SER A 129 11.62 -37.41 -2.03
N ILE A 130 12.19 -38.49 -1.48
CA ILE A 130 11.45 -39.72 -1.14
C ILE A 130 10.29 -39.49 -0.16
N TYR A 131 10.35 -38.44 0.66
CA TYR A 131 9.29 -38.06 1.61
C TYR A 131 8.32 -37.02 1.06
N SER A 132 8.53 -36.51 -0.16
CA SER A 132 7.74 -35.38 -0.69
C SER A 132 6.26 -35.74 -0.86
N SER A 133 5.96 -36.95 -1.32
CA SER A 133 4.60 -37.47 -1.39
C SER A 133 3.95 -37.53 -0.01
N ASP A 134 4.62 -38.12 0.97
CA ASP A 134 4.11 -38.22 2.35
C ASP A 134 3.93 -36.85 3.02
N LEU A 135 4.77 -35.87 2.69
CA LEU A 135 4.64 -34.52 3.23
C LEU A 135 3.43 -33.81 2.63
N TRP A 136 3.38 -33.69 1.31
CA TRP A 136 2.39 -32.85 0.63
C TRP A 136 1.04 -33.55 0.46
N GLY A 137 0.99 -34.87 0.43
CA GLY A 137 -0.23 -35.65 0.26
C GLY A 137 -1.30 -35.39 1.33
N VAL A 138 -0.90 -34.86 2.50
CA VAL A 138 -1.82 -34.35 3.53
C VAL A 138 -2.80 -33.33 2.96
N LEU A 139 -2.39 -32.52 1.98
CA LEU A 139 -3.24 -31.50 1.33
C LEU A 139 -4.33 -32.08 0.41
N TRP A 140 -4.22 -33.36 0.03
CA TRP A 140 -5.19 -34.06 -0.82
C TRP A 140 -6.15 -34.96 -0.05
N MET A 141 -5.99 -35.06 1.27
CA MET A 141 -6.95 -35.74 2.12
C MET A 141 -8.31 -35.04 2.08
N SER A 142 -9.38 -35.81 2.16
CA SER A 142 -10.71 -35.30 2.49
C SER A 142 -10.76 -34.79 3.94
N LEU A 143 -11.82 -34.06 4.28
CA LEU A 143 -12.00 -33.54 5.64
C LEU A 143 -11.96 -34.65 6.70
N ASN A 144 -12.61 -35.79 6.46
CA ASN A 144 -12.60 -36.90 7.41
C ASN A 144 -11.22 -37.54 7.54
N GLU A 145 -10.53 -37.74 6.41
CA GLU A 145 -9.18 -38.31 6.41
C GLU A 145 -8.17 -37.42 7.14
N VAL A 146 -8.24 -36.10 6.98
CA VAL A 146 -7.32 -35.19 7.70
C VAL A 146 -7.64 -35.11 9.20
N ILE A 147 -8.91 -35.23 9.59
CA ILE A 147 -9.33 -35.33 11.00
C ILE A 147 -8.73 -36.60 11.62
N ASP A 148 -8.93 -37.75 10.97
CA ASP A 148 -8.38 -39.03 11.41
C ASP A 148 -6.85 -39.02 11.43
N PHE A 149 -6.22 -38.36 10.46
CA PHE A 149 -4.76 -38.19 10.42
C PHE A 149 -4.21 -37.40 11.60
N ILE A 150 -4.93 -36.37 12.06
CA ILE A 150 -4.52 -35.55 13.21
C ILE A 150 -4.67 -36.36 14.51
N LEU A 151 -5.79 -37.06 14.69
CA LEU A 151 -6.09 -37.77 15.93
C LEU A 151 -5.38 -39.13 16.06
N ASN A 152 -5.00 -39.75 14.94
CA ASN A 152 -4.34 -41.06 14.92
C ASN A 152 -2.95 -40.98 14.29
N GLU A 153 -1.91 -41.24 15.08
CA GLU A 153 -0.51 -41.22 14.63
C GLU A 153 -0.16 -42.33 13.62
N SER A 154 -0.95 -43.40 13.56
CA SER A 154 -0.73 -44.51 12.62
C SER A 154 -1.32 -44.28 11.22
N SER A 155 -2.08 -43.18 11.04
CA SER A 155 -2.69 -42.84 9.76
C SER A 155 -1.65 -42.59 8.68
N GLN A 156 -1.82 -43.22 7.51
CA GLN A 156 -0.92 -43.09 6.38
C GLN A 156 -1.40 -41.99 5.41
N VAL A 157 -0.46 -41.40 4.69
CA VAL A 157 -0.74 -40.42 3.64
C VAL A 157 -0.78 -41.15 2.31
N ASN A 158 -1.82 -40.88 1.51
CA ASN A 158 -1.94 -41.45 0.16
C ASN A 158 -0.84 -40.89 -0.74
N GLU A 159 -0.32 -41.73 -1.64
CA GLU A 159 0.71 -41.31 -2.58
C GLU A 159 0.16 -40.26 -3.56
N VAL A 160 0.89 -39.15 -3.72
CA VAL A 160 0.58 -38.09 -4.68
C VAL A 160 1.74 -37.93 -5.63
N GLU A 161 1.48 -38.23 -6.90
CA GLU A 161 2.46 -38.09 -7.98
C GLU A 161 2.52 -36.65 -8.51
N ASN A 162 3.60 -36.34 -9.25
CA ASN A 162 3.76 -35.10 -10.00
C ASN A 162 3.72 -33.82 -9.16
N LEU A 163 4.25 -33.86 -7.94
CA LEU A 163 4.36 -32.67 -7.10
C LEU A 163 5.31 -31.62 -7.69
N ASP A 164 4.88 -30.37 -7.68
CA ASP A 164 5.69 -29.19 -7.95
C ASP A 164 5.16 -27.97 -7.16
N PRO A 165 5.90 -26.84 -7.11
CA PRO A 165 5.46 -25.67 -6.36
C PRO A 165 4.10 -25.11 -6.78
N ILE A 166 3.75 -25.16 -8.07
CA ILE A 166 2.49 -24.60 -8.57
C ILE A 166 1.33 -25.50 -8.15
N ILE A 167 1.43 -26.81 -8.38
CA ILE A 167 0.38 -27.77 -8.02
C ILE A 167 0.08 -27.72 -6.53
N VAL A 168 1.12 -27.69 -5.68
CA VAL A 168 0.95 -27.57 -4.23
C VAL A 168 0.37 -26.20 -3.84
N CYS A 169 0.84 -25.11 -4.45
CA CYS A 169 0.31 -23.77 -4.19
C CYS A 169 -1.18 -23.66 -4.55
N GLU A 170 -1.59 -24.19 -5.70
CA GLU A 170 -2.98 -24.18 -6.17
C GLU A 170 -3.88 -25.00 -5.24
N GLN A 171 -3.42 -26.18 -4.81
CA GLN A 171 -4.16 -27.00 -3.85
C GLN A 171 -4.36 -26.26 -2.51
N ILE A 172 -3.34 -25.58 -2.01
CA ILE A 172 -3.44 -24.76 -0.79
C ILE A 172 -4.41 -23.58 -1.00
N GLU A 173 -4.40 -22.94 -2.18
CA GLU A 173 -5.34 -21.87 -2.50
C GLU A 173 -6.80 -22.35 -2.53
N ILE A 174 -7.06 -23.54 -3.08
CA ILE A 174 -8.39 -24.17 -3.06
C ILE A 174 -8.83 -24.32 -1.60
N LEU A 175 -8.02 -24.98 -0.77
CA LEU A 175 -8.31 -25.18 0.66
C LEU A 175 -8.47 -23.86 1.43
N SER A 176 -7.74 -22.81 1.06
CA SER A 176 -7.83 -21.48 1.67
C SER A 176 -9.08 -20.70 1.23
N SER A 177 -9.68 -21.05 0.10
CA SER A 177 -10.89 -20.41 -0.42
C SER A 177 -12.18 -21.03 0.13
N GLU A 178 -12.08 -22.23 0.71
CA GLU A 178 -13.20 -22.93 1.32
C GLU A 178 -13.79 -22.21 2.53
N LYS A 179 -15.08 -22.43 2.76
CA LYS A 179 -15.78 -21.81 3.88
C LYS A 179 -15.25 -22.34 5.22
N PRO A 180 -15.17 -21.48 6.25
CA PRO A 180 -14.93 -21.95 7.61
C PRO A 180 -15.99 -22.97 8.05
N ILE A 181 -15.56 -23.96 8.81
CA ILE A 181 -16.38 -25.05 9.33
C ILE A 181 -16.90 -24.67 10.72
N ASP A 182 -18.13 -25.07 11.02
CA ASP A 182 -18.70 -24.96 12.36
C ASP A 182 -18.08 -25.98 13.32
N THR A 183 -17.89 -25.58 14.57
CA THR A 183 -17.31 -26.44 15.61
C THR A 183 -18.37 -27.41 16.15
N VAL A 184 -18.57 -28.53 15.44
CA VAL A 184 -19.36 -29.70 15.90
C VAL A 184 -18.47 -30.72 16.61
N GLU A 185 -19.05 -31.72 17.29
CA GLU A 185 -18.34 -32.64 18.20
C GLU A 185 -17.00 -33.16 17.66
N HIS A 186 -16.96 -33.78 16.48
CA HIS A 186 -15.70 -34.30 15.90
C HIS A 186 -14.64 -33.24 15.56
N ILE A 187 -15.07 -32.00 15.28
CA ILE A 187 -14.15 -30.88 15.04
C ILE A 187 -13.61 -30.33 16.37
N GLN A 188 -14.39 -30.42 17.45
CA GLN A 188 -13.96 -29.99 18.77
C GLN A 188 -12.82 -30.86 19.30
N ASP A 189 -12.89 -32.19 19.14
CA ASP A 189 -11.83 -33.11 19.55
C ASP A 189 -10.49 -32.78 18.88
N VAL A 190 -10.54 -32.46 17.57
CA VAL A 190 -9.36 -32.05 16.80
C VAL A 190 -8.83 -30.71 17.27
N LEU A 191 -9.71 -29.75 17.55
CA LEU A 191 -9.30 -28.45 18.08
C LEU A 191 -8.61 -28.58 19.43
N ASP A 192 -9.17 -29.39 20.34
CA ASP A 192 -8.60 -29.63 21.66
C ASP A 192 -7.21 -30.26 21.54
N PHE A 193 -7.06 -31.26 20.66
CA PHE A 193 -5.76 -31.87 20.36
C PHE A 193 -4.76 -30.83 19.81
N LEU A 194 -5.16 -30.04 18.81
CA LEU A 194 -4.30 -29.04 18.19
C LEU A 194 -3.94 -27.89 19.15
N GLN A 195 -4.83 -27.55 20.08
CA GLN A 195 -4.57 -26.53 21.09
C GLN A 195 -3.56 -27.03 22.14
N VAL A 196 -3.61 -28.31 22.51
CA VAL A 196 -2.59 -28.93 23.36
C VAL A 196 -1.23 -28.98 22.63
N LYS A 197 -1.25 -29.37 21.35
CA LYS A 197 -0.02 -29.48 20.55
C LYS A 197 0.61 -28.13 20.22
N PHE A 198 -0.22 -27.13 19.92
CA PHE A 198 0.19 -25.80 19.48
C PHE A 198 -0.52 -24.71 20.30
N PRO A 199 -0.15 -24.54 21.58
CA PRO A 199 -0.89 -23.70 22.54
C PRO A 199 -0.92 -22.22 22.19
N ASP A 200 0.07 -21.73 21.43
CA ASP A 200 0.17 -20.32 21.05
C ASP A 200 -0.71 -19.93 19.85
N ILE A 201 -1.42 -20.89 19.25
CA ILE A 201 -2.22 -20.67 18.04
C ILE A 201 -3.69 -20.51 18.41
N ASN A 202 -4.31 -19.44 17.90
CA ASN A 202 -5.76 -19.28 17.91
C ASN A 202 -6.34 -19.68 16.54
N TYR A 203 -7.00 -20.83 16.51
CA TYR A 203 -7.56 -21.40 15.29
C TYR A 203 -8.88 -20.76 14.86
N LEU A 204 -9.64 -20.16 15.78
CA LEU A 204 -11.00 -19.71 15.48
C LEU A 204 -11.03 -18.30 14.88
N THR A 205 -12.04 -18.08 14.04
CA THR A 205 -12.42 -16.75 13.55
C THR A 205 -13.24 -15.98 14.60
N ALA A 206 -13.48 -14.70 14.37
CA ALA A 206 -14.34 -13.88 15.24
C ALA A 206 -15.78 -14.44 15.37
N LYS A 207 -16.23 -15.26 14.40
CA LYS A 207 -17.52 -15.96 14.42
C LYS A 207 -17.46 -17.34 15.11
N LYS A 208 -16.35 -17.67 15.76
CA LYS A 208 -16.07 -18.99 16.38
C LYS A 208 -16.08 -20.17 15.39
N GLN A 209 -15.82 -19.91 14.12
CA GLN A 209 -15.69 -20.95 13.09
C GLN A 209 -14.21 -21.25 12.81
N LEU A 210 -13.92 -22.48 12.39
CA LEU A 210 -12.59 -22.96 12.06
C LEU A 210 -12.30 -22.79 10.55
N PRO A 211 -11.32 -21.98 10.12
CA PRO A 211 -10.89 -21.95 8.73
C PRO A 211 -10.35 -23.31 8.29
N LEU A 212 -10.89 -23.88 7.20
CA LEU A 212 -10.49 -25.21 6.71
C LEU A 212 -8.97 -25.34 6.54
N ILE A 213 -8.35 -24.36 5.89
CA ILE A 213 -6.90 -24.36 5.65
C ILE A 213 -6.07 -24.50 6.93
N SER A 214 -6.54 -23.97 8.06
CA SER A 214 -5.78 -24.05 9.31
C SER A 214 -5.63 -25.49 9.80
N LEU A 215 -6.63 -26.35 9.52
CA LEU A 215 -6.59 -27.78 9.81
C LEU A 215 -5.47 -28.47 9.01
N TYR A 216 -5.46 -28.26 7.69
CA TYR A 216 -4.47 -28.84 6.79
C TYR A 216 -3.07 -28.32 7.06
N THR A 217 -2.92 -27.03 7.32
CA THR A 217 -1.60 -26.49 7.63
C THR A 217 -1.08 -27.02 8.96
N SER A 218 -1.91 -27.18 9.99
CA SER A 218 -1.48 -27.83 11.23
C SER A 218 -1.17 -29.32 11.04
N ALA A 219 -1.94 -30.02 10.22
CA ALA A 219 -1.65 -31.40 9.84
C ALA A 219 -0.29 -31.53 9.13
N LEU A 220 0.06 -30.60 8.24
CA LEU A 220 1.40 -30.54 7.64
C LEU A 220 2.50 -30.38 8.71
N TYR A 221 2.29 -29.54 9.72
CA TYR A 221 3.27 -29.39 10.81
C TYR A 221 3.41 -30.66 11.65
N LEU A 222 2.32 -31.38 11.93
CA LEU A 222 2.38 -32.71 12.54
C LEU A 222 3.17 -33.69 11.65
N GLN A 223 2.93 -33.65 10.35
CA GLN A 223 3.61 -34.53 9.40
C GLN A 223 5.11 -34.24 9.30
N ILE A 224 5.52 -32.98 9.42
CA ILE A 224 6.94 -32.61 9.52
C ILE A 224 7.58 -33.27 10.74
N GLU A 225 6.93 -33.22 11.91
CA GLU A 225 7.45 -33.88 13.11
C GLU A 225 7.56 -35.40 12.94
N ARG A 226 6.55 -36.04 12.32
CA ARG A 226 6.54 -37.48 12.05
C ARG A 226 7.65 -37.88 11.05
N LEU A 227 7.82 -37.13 9.97
CA LEU A 227 8.84 -37.39 8.95
C LEU A 227 10.26 -37.10 9.44
N ALA A 228 10.44 -36.12 10.32
CA ALA A 228 11.74 -35.79 10.92
C ALA A 228 12.33 -36.94 11.76
N MET A 229 11.51 -37.90 12.19
CA MET A 229 12.00 -39.11 12.87
C MET A 229 12.73 -40.08 11.93
N LYS A 230 12.50 -39.97 10.61
CA LYS A 230 13.02 -40.91 9.59
C LYS A 230 13.95 -40.25 8.58
N TYR A 231 13.76 -38.95 8.32
CA TYR A 231 14.44 -38.22 7.26
C TYR A 231 15.02 -36.91 7.76
N ASP A 232 16.10 -36.47 7.12
CA ASP A 232 16.61 -35.11 7.29
C ASP A 232 15.80 -34.11 6.46
N LEU A 233 15.10 -33.20 7.14
CA LEU A 233 14.26 -32.16 6.54
C LEU A 233 14.94 -30.78 6.52
N SER A 234 16.20 -30.67 6.93
CA SER A 234 16.93 -29.40 7.06
C SER A 234 16.96 -28.58 5.76
N ASN A 235 16.94 -29.23 4.60
CA ASN A 235 16.97 -28.58 3.28
C ASN A 235 15.63 -27.95 2.85
N ILE A 236 14.52 -28.34 3.48
CA ILE A 236 13.18 -27.85 3.13
C ILE A 236 12.60 -26.91 4.19
N LEU A 237 13.05 -27.05 5.45
CA LEU A 237 12.60 -26.20 6.54
C LEU A 237 13.39 -24.89 6.62
N THR A 238 12.74 -23.84 7.11
CA THR A 238 13.40 -22.59 7.46
C THR A 238 14.28 -22.79 8.70
N LYS A 239 15.14 -21.81 9.01
CA LYS A 239 15.97 -21.82 10.24
C LYS A 239 15.16 -21.95 11.53
N SER A 240 13.87 -21.58 11.51
CA SER A 240 12.95 -21.72 12.64
C SER A 240 12.16 -23.04 12.62
N GLY A 241 12.52 -23.99 11.74
CA GLY A 241 11.87 -25.30 11.62
C GLY A 241 10.50 -25.30 10.94
N GLY A 242 10.12 -24.21 10.26
CA GLY A 242 8.82 -24.10 9.57
C GLY A 242 8.92 -24.25 8.05
N LEU A 243 7.77 -24.30 7.37
CA LEU A 243 7.70 -24.23 5.91
C LEU A 243 7.63 -22.76 5.46
N SER A 244 8.33 -22.42 4.38
CA SER A 244 8.27 -21.04 3.86
C SER A 244 6.87 -20.73 3.33
N GLY A 245 6.26 -19.65 3.83
CA GLY A 245 4.93 -19.21 3.42
C GLY A 245 3.76 -20.05 3.93
N ILE A 246 4.01 -21.05 4.78
CA ILE A 246 2.96 -21.84 5.43
C ILE A 246 3.16 -21.70 6.94
N SER A 247 2.14 -21.25 7.64
CA SER A 247 2.06 -21.21 9.10
C SER A 247 1.07 -22.26 9.59
N LYS A 248 1.08 -22.58 10.89
CA LYS A 248 0.08 -23.49 11.48
C LYS A 248 -1.37 -23.02 11.31
N ARG A 249 -1.60 -21.74 11.01
CA ARG A 249 -2.95 -21.17 10.84
C ARG A 249 -3.36 -20.97 9.38
N GLY A 250 -2.42 -21.01 8.44
CA GLY A 250 -2.73 -20.67 7.05
C GLY A 250 -1.51 -20.36 6.21
N PHE A 251 -1.74 -19.71 5.07
CA PHE A 251 -0.81 -19.67 3.95
C PHE A 251 -0.62 -18.25 3.41
N THR A 252 0.60 -17.94 2.98
CA THR A 252 0.97 -16.70 2.29
C THR A 252 1.66 -17.03 0.97
N LYS A 253 0.89 -16.94 -0.14
CA LYS A 253 1.34 -17.29 -1.50
C LYS A 253 2.65 -16.64 -1.91
N LYS A 254 2.78 -15.32 -1.75
CA LYS A 254 4.02 -14.60 -2.10
C LYS A 254 5.26 -15.10 -1.36
N ASP A 255 5.13 -15.61 -0.15
CA ASP A 255 6.26 -16.08 0.67
C ASP A 255 6.60 -17.53 0.28
N PHE A 256 5.59 -18.35 0.03
CA PHE A 256 5.76 -19.71 -0.50
C PHE A 256 6.42 -19.66 -1.88
N MET A 257 5.87 -18.88 -2.81
CA MET A 257 6.41 -18.77 -4.15
C MET A 257 7.82 -18.16 -4.15
N LYS A 258 8.13 -17.19 -3.28
CA LYS A 258 9.50 -16.67 -3.15
C LYS A 258 10.52 -17.77 -2.86
N ARG A 259 10.19 -18.73 -1.99
CA ARG A 259 11.11 -19.85 -1.67
C ARG A 259 11.36 -20.72 -2.89
N TYR A 260 10.32 -20.94 -3.70
CA TYR A 260 10.31 -21.89 -4.80
C TYR A 260 10.40 -21.25 -6.19
N THR A 261 10.78 -19.97 -6.27
CA THR A 261 11.15 -19.28 -7.52
C THR A 261 12.57 -18.73 -7.43
N THR A 262 13.17 -18.44 -8.58
CA THR A 262 14.54 -17.89 -8.64
C THR A 262 14.61 -16.39 -8.43
N GLY A 263 13.49 -15.67 -8.59
CA GLY A 263 13.42 -14.23 -8.43
C GLY A 263 12.89 -13.79 -7.06
N GLU A 264 13.05 -12.50 -6.78
CA GLU A 264 12.49 -11.87 -5.59
C GLU A 264 10.96 -11.75 -5.68
N GLN A 265 10.33 -11.34 -4.58
CA GLN A 265 8.89 -11.06 -4.57
C GLN A 265 8.55 -9.96 -5.57
N LYS A 266 7.42 -10.13 -6.27
CA LYS A 266 6.98 -9.18 -7.29
C LYS A 266 6.62 -7.85 -6.63
N LEU A 267 7.38 -6.79 -6.93
CA LEU A 267 7.05 -5.43 -6.47
C LEU A 267 5.78 -4.90 -7.13
N ILE A 268 4.95 -4.20 -6.36
CA ILE A 268 3.82 -3.40 -6.86
C ILE A 268 4.39 -2.04 -7.26
N TRP A 269 4.53 -1.84 -8.57
CA TRP A 269 5.12 -0.61 -9.11
C TRP A 269 4.24 0.63 -8.96
N GLY A 270 2.95 0.43 -8.72
CA GLY A 270 1.96 1.49 -8.70
C GLY A 270 0.55 0.97 -8.88
N ASN A 271 -0.40 1.90 -8.97
CA ASN A 271 -1.81 1.63 -9.18
C ASN A 271 -2.50 2.85 -9.81
N PRO A 272 -3.66 2.66 -10.46
CA PRO A 272 -4.52 3.79 -10.80
C PRO A 272 -4.95 4.54 -9.53
N TYR A 273 -4.95 5.86 -9.57
CA TYR A 273 -5.50 6.70 -8.49
C TYR A 273 -7.02 6.72 -8.61
N LEU A 274 -7.66 5.80 -7.89
CA LEU A 274 -9.07 5.47 -8.03
C LEU A 274 -9.62 4.99 -6.69
N LEU A 275 -10.64 5.69 -6.18
CA LEU A 275 -11.41 5.28 -5.02
C LEU A 275 -12.84 4.94 -5.46
N LYS A 276 -13.24 3.69 -5.25
CA LYS A 276 -14.61 3.22 -5.46
C LYS A 276 -15.26 2.94 -4.11
N GLN A 277 -16.41 3.56 -3.85
CA GLN A 277 -17.15 3.40 -2.60
C GLN A 277 -18.63 3.19 -2.89
N LYS A 278 -19.31 2.39 -2.07
CA LYS A 278 -20.77 2.25 -2.13
C LYS A 278 -21.39 3.12 -1.05
N LYS A 279 -22.22 4.09 -1.45
CA LYS A 279 -22.94 4.98 -0.52
C LYS A 279 -24.43 4.70 -0.60
N LYS A 280 -25.07 4.54 0.57
CA LYS A 280 -26.50 4.26 0.68
C LYS A 280 -27.30 5.38 0.00
N GLY A 281 -28.12 5.04 -0.97
CA GLY A 281 -28.96 5.99 -1.74
C GLY A 281 -28.30 6.55 -3.02
N GLU A 282 -26.99 6.51 -3.14
CA GLU A 282 -26.25 7.06 -4.30
C GLU A 282 -25.60 5.98 -5.18
N GLY A 283 -25.52 4.74 -4.68
CA GLY A 283 -24.91 3.63 -5.43
C GLY A 283 -23.39 3.62 -5.33
N GLU A 284 -22.71 3.26 -6.43
CA GLU A 284 -21.25 3.28 -6.51
C GLU A 284 -20.76 4.68 -6.90
N ILE A 285 -19.92 5.26 -6.05
CA ILE A 285 -19.26 6.54 -6.26
C ILE A 285 -17.82 6.28 -6.62
N ILE A 286 -17.37 6.96 -7.68
CA ILE A 286 -16.01 6.89 -8.20
C ILE A 286 -15.34 8.24 -7.99
N SER A 287 -14.24 8.25 -7.24
CA SER A 287 -13.40 9.42 -7.02
C SER A 287 -12.03 9.21 -7.63
N ILE A 288 -11.61 10.13 -8.49
CA ILE A 288 -10.37 10.08 -9.28
C ILE A 288 -9.65 11.44 -9.21
N LEU A 289 -8.46 11.55 -9.82
CA LEU A 289 -7.68 12.78 -9.75
C LEU A 289 -8.45 13.95 -10.36
N THR A 290 -8.48 15.09 -9.67
CA THR A 290 -8.92 16.36 -10.26
C THR A 290 -7.72 17.12 -10.80
N LYS A 291 -7.81 17.55 -12.05
CA LYS A 291 -6.88 18.44 -12.72
C LYS A 291 -7.53 19.81 -12.89
N ALA A 292 -6.75 20.88 -12.78
CA ALA A 292 -7.22 22.24 -12.98
C ALA A 292 -6.34 22.99 -13.96
N SER A 293 -6.97 23.75 -14.84
CA SER A 293 -6.34 24.75 -15.70
C SER A 293 -7.13 26.06 -15.59
N GLY A 294 -6.46 27.20 -15.61
CA GLY A 294 -7.13 28.49 -15.49
C GLY A 294 -6.20 29.61 -15.06
N GLN A 295 -6.78 30.58 -14.35
CA GLN A 295 -6.10 31.80 -13.94
C GLN A 295 -6.23 31.99 -12.44
N LEU A 296 -5.12 32.34 -11.79
CA LEU A 296 -5.04 32.73 -10.40
C LEU A 296 -4.71 34.23 -10.33
N GLU A 297 -5.62 35.02 -9.78
CA GLU A 297 -5.42 36.44 -9.46
C GLU A 297 -5.09 36.59 -7.97
N ILE A 298 -3.99 37.26 -7.66
CA ILE A 298 -3.57 37.58 -6.29
C ILE A 298 -3.56 39.11 -6.14
N ASN A 299 -4.37 39.62 -5.22
CA ASN A 299 -4.49 41.06 -4.95
C ASN A 299 -3.78 41.41 -3.63
N LEU A 300 -2.65 42.09 -3.72
CA LEU A 300 -1.89 42.53 -2.55
C LEU A 300 -2.27 43.98 -2.19
N ASN A 301 -2.82 44.16 -0.99
CA ASN A 301 -3.12 45.47 -0.42
C ASN A 301 -1.87 46.11 0.19
N ILE A 302 -0.97 46.58 -0.67
CA ILE A 302 0.33 47.16 -0.33
C ILE A 302 0.48 48.56 -0.94
N SER A 303 1.37 49.37 -0.37
CA SER A 303 1.66 50.71 -0.90
C SER A 303 2.31 50.64 -2.28
N LYS A 304 2.31 51.77 -3.00
CA LYS A 304 2.97 51.86 -4.32
C LYS A 304 4.47 51.55 -4.22
N ASP A 305 5.14 52.04 -3.18
CA ASP A 305 6.57 51.81 -2.97
C ASP A 305 6.86 50.33 -2.67
N GLN A 306 6.01 49.68 -1.86
CA GLN A 306 6.10 48.23 -1.62
C GLN A 306 5.85 47.42 -2.89
N ALA A 307 4.91 47.85 -3.73
CA ALA A 307 4.63 47.20 -5.01
C ALA A 307 5.82 47.27 -5.97
N GLN A 308 6.46 48.44 -6.07
CA GLN A 308 7.66 48.64 -6.87
C GLN A 308 8.84 47.81 -6.36
N ASP A 309 9.07 47.77 -5.04
CA ASP A 309 10.12 46.92 -4.45
C ASP A 309 9.87 45.42 -4.74
N LEU A 310 8.62 44.95 -4.65
CA LEU A 310 8.28 43.56 -4.96
C LEU A 310 8.47 43.25 -6.45
N GLU A 311 8.02 44.13 -7.34
CA GLU A 311 8.20 43.99 -8.79
C GLU A 311 9.68 43.89 -9.16
N GLU A 312 10.52 44.80 -8.64
CA GLU A 312 11.96 44.78 -8.86
C GLU A 312 12.61 43.48 -8.37
N LYS A 313 12.18 42.94 -7.22
CA LYS A 313 12.69 41.64 -6.73
C LYS A 313 12.28 40.46 -7.61
N ILE A 314 11.07 40.49 -8.17
CA ILE A 314 10.60 39.45 -9.10
C ILE A 314 11.42 39.49 -10.39
N GLU A 315 11.63 40.69 -10.96
CA GLU A 315 12.44 40.88 -12.17
C GLU A 315 13.89 40.44 -11.96
N ASN A 316 14.50 40.86 -10.84
CA ASN A 316 15.87 40.50 -10.48
C ASN A 316 16.04 38.99 -10.24
N ALA A 317 15.01 38.31 -9.72
CA ALA A 317 15.04 36.87 -9.51
C ALA A 317 14.90 36.06 -10.82
N GLY A 318 14.28 36.63 -11.86
CA GLY A 318 14.21 36.04 -13.20
C GLY A 318 13.45 34.72 -13.28
N VAL A 319 12.42 34.53 -12.44
CA VAL A 319 11.65 33.28 -12.36
C VAL A 319 10.57 33.25 -13.43
N SER A 320 10.74 32.41 -14.46
CA SER A 320 9.88 32.43 -15.64
C SER A 320 8.73 31.42 -15.64
N SER A 321 8.95 30.20 -15.12
CA SER A 321 7.94 29.14 -15.09
C SER A 321 8.06 28.27 -13.84
N PHE A 322 6.93 27.80 -13.34
CA PHE A 322 6.83 27.00 -12.13
C PHE A 322 5.57 26.12 -12.13
N TYR A 323 5.39 25.33 -11.06
CA TYR A 323 4.17 24.54 -10.86
C TYR A 323 3.24 25.25 -9.88
N LEU A 324 1.93 25.28 -10.19
CA LEU A 324 0.92 25.67 -9.22
C LEU A 324 0.51 24.45 -8.39
N GLY A 325 0.96 24.39 -7.13
CA GLY A 325 0.65 23.27 -6.23
C GLY A 325 1.44 22.00 -6.55
N LYS A 326 0.94 21.14 -7.44
CA LYS A 326 1.57 19.87 -7.82
C LYS A 326 1.45 19.61 -9.33
N LYS A 327 2.61 19.46 -9.99
CA LYS A 327 2.72 19.29 -11.45
C LYS A 327 1.96 20.40 -12.22
N GLY A 328 1.88 20.27 -13.54
CA GLY A 328 1.30 21.28 -14.43
C GLY A 328 2.34 22.26 -14.96
N LEU A 329 1.89 23.41 -15.44
CA LEU A 329 2.73 24.54 -15.83
C LEU A 329 2.03 25.80 -15.35
N ALA A 330 2.76 26.76 -14.82
CA ALA A 330 2.25 28.06 -14.42
C ALA A 330 3.30 29.14 -14.72
N TYR A 331 2.83 30.33 -15.08
CA TYR A 331 3.66 31.49 -15.37
C TYR A 331 2.90 32.77 -15.04
N VAL A 332 3.63 33.83 -14.73
CA VAL A 332 3.06 35.17 -14.51
C VAL A 332 2.76 35.79 -15.87
N THR A 333 1.54 36.27 -16.07
CA THR A 333 1.13 36.96 -17.30
C THR A 333 1.10 38.46 -17.18
N ASP A 334 0.77 38.98 -16.00
CA ASP A 334 0.60 40.41 -15.76
C ASP A 334 0.89 40.74 -14.29
N ILE A 335 1.50 41.91 -14.09
CA ILE A 335 1.76 42.53 -12.78
C ILE A 335 1.34 43.99 -12.90
N ARG A 336 0.43 44.47 -12.04
CA ARG A 336 -0.10 45.84 -12.12
C ARG A 336 -0.58 46.45 -10.81
#